data_AF-A0A1F9P1E7-F1
#
_entry.id   AF-A0A1F9P1E7-F1
#
_cell.length_a   1.000
_cell.length_b   1.000
_cell.length_c   1.000
_cell.angle_alpha   90.00
_cell.angle_beta   90.00
_cell.angle_gamma   90.00
#
_symmetry.space_group_name_H-M   'P 1'
#
loop_
_entity.id
_entity.type
_entity.pdbx_description
1 polymer ?
#
loop_
_entity_poly.entity_id
_entity_poly.type
_entity_poly.pdbx_seq_one_letter_code
_entity_poly.pdbx_strand_id
1 'polypeptide(L)'
;MNDFLKNLRGSHKKESSDPKKNLDGHYYPQNERRKIPYRRSDTTDSLESLFACLTDILPKFSENATVLTQHLEKISCANNLLIEAKIRQHNAVSDFFDNLNKMFSQDLITAGEKGMKATAGYAHGTRYTKDEILSLIRRMREKEATFAAIADHLKERGIPTFSGRGEWHAQTVHRLCK
;
A
#
# COMPACT_ATOMS: atom_id res chain seq x y z
N MET A 1 -3.59 -3.19 21.78
CA MET A 1 -4.45 -4.37 21.65
C MET A 1 -4.12 -5.41 22.74
N ASN A 2 -4.09 -5.01 24.03
CA ASN A 2 -3.70 -5.88 25.16
C ASN A 2 -4.62 -5.78 26.39
N ASP A 3 -5.59 -4.85 26.41
CA ASP A 3 -6.46 -4.66 27.58
C ASP A 3 -7.67 -5.61 27.61
N PHE A 4 -8.08 -6.16 26.46
CA PHE A 4 -9.25 -7.05 26.39
C PHE A 4 -9.01 -8.43 27.03
N LEU A 5 -7.75 -8.90 27.04
CA LEU A 5 -7.38 -10.21 27.59
C LEU A 5 -7.11 -10.20 29.10
N LYS A 6 -6.97 -9.01 29.70
CA LYS A 6 -6.65 -8.87 31.13
C LYS A 6 -7.85 -9.14 32.03
N ASN A 7 -9.06 -8.83 31.56
CA ASN A 7 -10.32 -9.07 32.29
C ASN A 7 -10.79 -10.53 32.25
N LEU A 8 -10.20 -11.39 31.41
CA LEU A 8 -10.56 -12.81 31.29
C LEU A 8 -9.69 -13.76 32.12
N ARG A 9 -8.58 -13.29 32.71
CA ARG A 9 -7.68 -14.13 33.54
C ARG A 9 -7.87 -13.99 35.05
N GLY A 10 -8.72 -13.09 35.52
CA GLY A 10 -8.82 -12.72 36.94
C GLY A 10 -9.87 -13.45 37.79
N SER A 11 -10.72 -14.30 37.22
CA SER A 11 -11.92 -14.81 37.93
C SER A 11 -11.84 -16.29 38.32
N HIS A 12 -10.74 -16.74 38.93
CA HIS A 12 -10.74 -18.01 39.68
C HIS A 12 -9.66 -18.01 40.78
N LYS A 13 -10.03 -17.64 42.01
CA LYS A 13 -9.51 -18.29 43.22
C LYS A 13 -10.48 -18.12 44.40
N LYS A 14 -10.57 -19.22 45.14
CA LYS A 14 -11.58 -19.71 46.09
C LYS A 14 -11.14 -19.41 47.53
N GLU A 15 -12.07 -19.22 48.47
CA GLU A 15 -11.96 -19.53 49.92
C GLU A 15 -13.34 -19.29 50.57
N SER A 16 -14.16 -20.30 50.87
CA SER A 16 -14.21 -21.19 52.05
C SER A 16 -14.36 -20.47 53.40
N SER A 17 -15.58 -20.46 53.94
CA SER A 17 -15.80 -20.61 55.38
C SER A 17 -17.23 -21.12 55.65
N ASP A 18 -17.33 -22.38 56.06
CA ASP A 18 -18.45 -22.86 56.86
C ASP A 18 -18.32 -22.32 58.29
N PRO A 19 -19.43 -22.17 59.02
CA PRO A 19 -19.51 -22.94 60.26
C PRO A 19 -20.84 -23.69 60.40
N LYS A 20 -20.71 -24.94 60.86
CA LYS A 20 -21.78 -25.81 61.37
C LYS A 20 -22.70 -25.07 62.35
N LYS A 21 -24.02 -25.28 62.26
CA LYS A 21 -24.91 -25.30 63.43
C LYS A 21 -26.17 -26.15 63.21
N ASN A 22 -26.24 -27.20 64.04
CA ASN A 22 -27.39 -27.83 64.67
C ASN A 22 -28.31 -28.75 63.86
N LEU A 23 -28.14 -30.05 64.17
CA LEU A 23 -29.19 -31.06 64.15
C LEU A 23 -30.30 -30.68 65.15
N ASP A 24 -31.53 -30.63 64.64
CA ASP A 24 -32.74 -31.10 65.34
C ASP A 24 -33.72 -31.42 64.20
N GLY A 25 -34.06 -32.68 63.95
CA GLY A 25 -35.06 -33.38 64.73
C GLY A 25 -36.43 -33.00 64.16
N HIS A 26 -37.04 -33.93 63.41
CA HIS A 26 -38.49 -34.11 63.14
C HIS A 26 -38.70 -34.70 61.73
N TYR A 27 -38.94 -36.01 61.65
CA TYR A 27 -40.29 -36.59 61.60
C TYR A 27 -40.74 -36.77 60.14
N TYR A 28 -40.35 -37.88 59.50
CA TYR A 28 -41.12 -38.33 58.33
C TYR A 28 -42.53 -38.67 58.84
N PRO A 29 -43.59 -38.15 58.19
CA PRO A 29 -44.15 -38.95 57.12
C PRO A 29 -44.78 -38.13 55.99
N GLN A 30 -44.64 -38.61 54.76
CA GLN A 30 -45.73 -38.88 53.81
C GLN A 30 -45.22 -38.78 52.38
N ASN A 31 -45.53 -39.83 51.64
CA ASN A 31 -45.45 -39.90 50.18
C ASN A 31 -46.45 -38.93 49.56
N GLU A 32 -46.27 -37.63 49.73
CA GLU A 32 -46.92 -36.65 48.87
C GLU A 32 -46.21 -36.68 47.53
N ARG A 33 -46.82 -37.42 46.60
CA ARG A 33 -46.58 -37.31 45.17
C ARG A 33 -46.52 -35.82 44.83
N ARG A 34 -45.31 -35.28 44.64
CA ARG A 34 -45.14 -33.98 43.99
C ARG A 34 -45.81 -34.13 42.63
N LYS A 35 -47.00 -33.55 42.47
CA LYS A 35 -47.50 -33.21 41.14
C LYS A 35 -46.45 -32.26 40.60
N ILE A 36 -45.63 -32.75 39.68
CA ILE A 36 -44.73 -31.92 38.89
C ILE A 36 -45.65 -30.86 38.27
N PRO A 37 -45.59 -29.58 38.67
CA PRO A 37 -46.30 -28.57 37.92
C PRO A 37 -45.66 -28.61 36.55
N TYR A 38 -46.47 -28.86 35.51
CA TYR A 38 -46.03 -28.78 34.13
C TYR A 38 -45.46 -27.38 33.90
N ARG A 39 -44.14 -27.24 34.10
CA ARG A 39 -43.37 -26.05 33.75
C ARG A 39 -43.07 -26.14 32.25
N ARG A 40 -44.13 -26.04 31.45
CA ARG A 40 -44.05 -25.94 29.99
C ARG A 40 -45.03 -24.85 29.55
N SER A 41 -44.55 -23.61 29.56
CA SER A 41 -45.20 -22.49 28.85
C SER A 41 -44.27 -21.28 28.63
N ASP A 42 -43.17 -21.15 29.37
CA ASP A 42 -42.34 -19.93 29.32
C ASP A 42 -41.40 -19.85 28.10
N THR A 43 -41.08 -20.99 27.47
CA THR A 43 -40.18 -21.04 26.30
C THR A 43 -40.88 -20.69 24.99
N THR A 44 -42.19 -20.89 24.88
CA THR A 44 -42.96 -20.58 23.66
C THR A 44 -43.14 -19.08 23.50
N ASP A 45 -43.44 -18.38 24.59
CA ASP A 45 -43.65 -16.92 24.60
C ASP A 45 -42.33 -16.18 24.33
N SER A 46 -41.20 -16.73 24.81
CA SER A 46 -39.85 -16.24 24.52
C SER A 46 -39.48 -16.40 23.04
N LEU A 47 -39.83 -17.53 22.42
CA LEU A 47 -39.60 -17.76 20.99
C LEU A 47 -40.49 -16.87 20.12
N GLU A 48 -41.77 -16.70 20.45
CA GLU A 48 -42.67 -15.80 19.72
C GLU A 48 -42.20 -14.35 19.78
N SER A 49 -41.74 -13.88 20.95
CA SER A 49 -41.13 -12.55 21.10
C SER A 49 -39.88 -12.37 20.23
N LEU A 50 -39.04 -13.41 20.14
CA LEU A 50 -37.83 -13.39 19.31
C LEU A 50 -38.18 -13.40 17.82
N PHE A 51 -39.19 -14.18 17.41
CA PHE A 51 -39.71 -14.16 16.04
C PHE A 51 -40.33 -12.81 15.68
N ALA A 52 -41.08 -12.18 16.58
CA ALA A 52 -41.65 -10.85 16.39
C ALA A 52 -40.55 -9.76 16.28
N CYS A 53 -39.47 -9.91 17.04
CA CYS A 53 -38.30 -9.04 16.94
C CYS A 53 -37.57 -9.22 15.61
N LEU A 54 -37.38 -10.47 15.17
CA LEU A 54 -36.77 -10.78 13.87
C LEU A 54 -37.58 -10.24 12.70
N THR A 55 -38.91 -10.33 12.74
CA THR A 55 -39.77 -9.77 11.68
C THR A 55 -39.73 -8.25 11.61
N ASP A 56 -39.45 -7.54 12.70
CA ASP A 56 -39.24 -6.08 12.68
C ASP A 56 -37.81 -5.68 12.25
N ILE A 57 -36.82 -6.52 12.54
CA ILE A 57 -35.42 -6.25 12.20
C ILE A 57 -35.10 -6.60 10.73
N LEU A 58 -35.70 -7.66 10.18
CA LEU A 58 -35.46 -8.12 8.81
C LEU A 58 -35.67 -7.03 7.74
N PRO A 59 -36.76 -6.24 7.76
CA PRO A 59 -36.95 -5.13 6.84
C PRO A 59 -35.86 -4.06 6.96
N LYS A 60 -35.49 -3.69 8.19
CA LYS A 60 -34.43 -2.70 8.46
C LYS A 60 -33.07 -3.19 7.98
N PHE A 61 -32.79 -4.48 8.14
CA PHE A 61 -31.58 -5.11 7.61
C PHE A 61 -31.57 -5.09 6.08
N SER A 62 -32.69 -5.42 5.45
CA SER A 62 -32.82 -5.37 3.99
C SER A 62 -32.62 -3.95 3.46
N GLU A 63 -33.19 -2.93 4.11
CA GLU A 63 -33.00 -1.53 3.75
C GLU A 63 -31.54 -1.08 3.93
N ASN A 64 -30.91 -1.46 5.04
CA ASN A 64 -29.48 -1.19 5.24
C ASN A 64 -28.62 -1.88 4.18
N ALA A 65 -28.99 -3.09 3.76
CA ALA A 65 -28.29 -3.80 2.70
C ALA A 65 -28.43 -3.08 1.35
N THR A 66 -29.61 -2.54 1.01
CA THR A 66 -29.79 -1.77 -0.24
C THR A 66 -29.05 -0.43 -0.21
N VAL A 67 -29.00 0.24 0.94
CA VAL A 67 -28.20 1.46 1.11
C VAL A 67 -26.70 1.14 0.96
N LEU A 68 -26.24 0.05 1.56
CA LEU A 68 -24.84 -0.39 1.43
C LEU A 68 -24.48 -0.68 -0.04
N THR A 69 -25.34 -1.38 -0.79
CA THR A 69 -25.06 -1.66 -2.21
C THR A 69 -25.02 -0.38 -3.04
N GLN A 70 -25.92 0.58 -2.80
CA GLN A 70 -25.89 1.89 -3.46
C GLN A 70 -24.59 2.66 -3.18
N HIS A 71 -24.07 2.59 -1.95
CA HIS A 71 -22.79 3.23 -1.62
C HIS A 71 -21.61 2.53 -2.31
N LEU A 72 -21.61 1.20 -2.36
CA LEU A 72 -20.59 0.44 -3.08
C LEU A 72 -20.60 0.76 -4.58
N GLU A 73 -21.77 0.91 -5.19
CA GLU A 73 -21.91 1.34 -6.58
C GLU A 73 -21.33 2.74 -6.81
N LYS A 74 -21.63 3.70 -5.92
CA LYS A 74 -21.06 5.05 -6.00
C LYS A 74 -19.54 5.04 -5.90
N ILE A 75 -18.97 4.25 -4.98
CA ILE A 75 -17.51 4.10 -4.83
C ILE A 75 -16.91 3.46 -6.09
N SER A 76 -17.56 2.42 -6.63
CA SER A 76 -17.13 1.77 -7.87
C SER A 76 -17.11 2.73 -9.05
N CYS A 77 -18.17 3.54 -9.19
CA CYS A 77 -18.26 4.57 -10.22
C CYS A 77 -17.14 5.63 -10.09
N ALA A 78 -16.89 6.13 -8.88
CA ALA A 78 -15.80 7.07 -8.63
C ALA A 78 -14.41 6.49 -8.96
N ASN A 79 -14.18 5.22 -8.61
CA ASN A 79 -12.94 4.53 -8.94
C ASN A 79 -12.75 4.35 -10.46
N ASN A 80 -13.81 3.97 -11.18
CA ASN A 80 -13.76 3.86 -12.64
C ASN A 80 -13.42 5.19 -13.29
N LEU A 81 -14.03 6.29 -12.83
CA LEU A 81 -13.72 7.63 -13.32
C LEU A 81 -12.27 8.04 -13.04
N LEU A 82 -11.73 7.69 -11.87
CA LEU A 82 -10.33 7.95 -11.51
C LEU A 82 -9.38 7.17 -12.42
N ILE A 83 -9.66 5.88 -12.63
CA ILE A 83 -8.87 5.03 -13.54
C ILE A 83 -8.88 5.62 -14.96
N GLU A 84 -10.05 6.02 -15.45
CA GLU A 84 -10.18 6.65 -16.77
C GLU A 84 -9.38 7.96 -16.85
N ALA A 85 -9.49 8.84 -15.85
CA ALA A 85 -8.72 10.08 -15.79
C ALA A 85 -7.20 9.82 -15.78
N LYS A 86 -6.76 8.79 -15.07
CA LYS A 86 -5.35 8.38 -15.02
C LYS A 86 -4.87 7.85 -16.37
N ILE A 87 -5.69 7.05 -17.07
CA ILE A 87 -5.39 6.60 -18.43
C ILE A 87 -5.26 7.79 -19.37
N ARG A 88 -6.20 8.73 -19.32
CA ARG A 88 -6.14 9.96 -20.14
C ARG A 88 -4.89 10.79 -19.85
N GLN A 89 -4.47 10.88 -18.58
CA GLN A 89 -3.24 11.55 -18.21
C GLN A 89 -2.01 10.84 -18.80
N HIS A 90 -1.93 9.51 -18.70
CA HIS A 90 -0.83 8.74 -19.29
C HIS A 90 -0.79 8.88 -20.80
N ASN A 91 -1.94 8.85 -21.47
CA ASN A 91 -2.03 9.05 -22.91
C ASN A 91 -1.58 10.46 -23.30
N ALA A 92 -2.05 11.50 -22.61
CA ALA A 92 -1.64 12.88 -22.87
C ALA A 92 -0.12 13.08 -22.67
N VAL A 93 0.47 12.43 -21.66
CA VAL A 93 1.92 12.44 -21.45
C VAL A 93 2.65 11.68 -22.56
N SER A 94 2.14 10.52 -22.99
CA SER A 94 2.70 9.77 -24.12
C SER A 94 2.65 10.60 -25.40
N ASP A 95 1.50 11.18 -25.72
CA ASP A 95 1.30 12.05 -26.88
C ASP A 95 2.24 13.26 -26.83
N PHE A 96 2.44 13.84 -25.65
CA PHE A 96 3.41 14.91 -25.44
C PHE A 96 4.83 14.46 -25.76
N PHE A 97 5.27 13.31 -25.26
CA PHE A 97 6.60 12.79 -25.56
C PHE A 97 6.75 12.37 -27.03
N ASP A 98 5.71 11.82 -27.65
CA ASP A 98 5.71 11.49 -29.08
C ASP A 98 5.81 12.75 -29.93
N ASN A 99 5.11 13.82 -29.54
CA ASN A 99 5.20 15.12 -30.20
C ASN A 99 6.57 15.77 -29.98
N LEU A 100 7.14 15.71 -28.77
CA LEU A 100 8.52 16.14 -28.53
C LEU A 100 9.51 15.34 -29.38
N ASN A 101 9.37 14.02 -29.41
CA ASN A 101 10.25 13.17 -30.17
C ASN A 101 10.13 13.45 -31.67
N LYS A 102 8.93 13.77 -32.18
CA LYS A 102 8.75 14.26 -33.55
C LYS A 102 9.43 15.60 -33.77
N MET A 103 9.32 16.57 -32.86
CA MET A 103 10.01 17.86 -32.98
C MET A 103 11.54 17.68 -33.00
N PHE A 104 12.09 16.93 -32.05
CA PHE A 104 13.52 16.66 -31.99
C PHE A 104 14.00 15.78 -33.14
N SER A 105 13.21 14.79 -33.58
CA SER A 105 13.54 13.98 -34.75
C SER A 105 13.47 14.81 -36.02
N GLN A 106 12.56 15.78 -36.13
CA GLN A 106 12.49 16.67 -37.28
C GLN A 106 13.68 17.63 -37.31
N ASP A 107 14.14 18.12 -36.15
CA ASP A 107 15.37 18.93 -36.03
C ASP A 107 16.66 18.08 -36.21
N LEU A 108 16.65 16.80 -35.82
CA LEU A 108 17.77 15.85 -35.99
C LEU A 108 17.82 15.20 -37.38
N ILE A 109 16.73 15.12 -38.14
CA ILE A 109 16.78 14.63 -39.53
C ILE A 109 17.49 15.64 -40.44
N THR A 110 17.55 16.93 -40.07
CA THR A 110 18.50 17.89 -40.66
C THR A 110 19.96 17.68 -40.21
N ALA A 111 20.22 16.82 -39.23
CA ALA A 111 21.54 16.60 -38.64
C ALA A 111 21.77 15.14 -38.17
N GLY A 112 21.76 14.19 -39.10
CA GLY A 112 22.52 12.95 -38.96
C GLY A 112 21.74 11.68 -38.60
N GLU A 113 21.60 10.83 -39.61
CA GLU A 113 21.40 9.38 -39.44
C GLU A 113 22.54 8.77 -38.60
N LYS A 114 22.23 8.24 -37.41
CA LYS A 114 22.82 6.98 -36.89
C LYS A 114 22.15 6.57 -35.59
N GLY A 115 21.59 5.36 -35.61
CA GLY A 115 20.87 4.77 -34.48
C GLY A 115 21.72 4.59 -33.23
N MET A 116 21.09 4.75 -32.07
CA MET A 116 21.61 4.32 -30.79
C MET A 116 20.56 3.46 -30.09
N LYS A 117 20.92 2.17 -29.91
CA LYS A 117 20.18 1.22 -29.07
C LYS A 117 20.37 1.63 -27.62
N ALA A 118 19.27 1.88 -26.92
CA ALA A 118 19.27 2.19 -25.50
C ALA A 118 19.44 0.92 -24.67
N THR A 119 20.55 0.81 -23.93
CA THR A 119 20.64 -0.10 -22.80
C THR A 119 21.10 0.67 -21.57
N ALA A 120 20.19 0.71 -20.59
CA ALA A 120 20.32 0.92 -19.15
C ALA A 120 21.66 1.45 -18.60
N GLY A 121 21.61 2.59 -17.91
CA GLY A 121 22.72 3.07 -17.09
C GLY A 121 22.34 4.22 -16.15
N TYR A 122 21.85 3.84 -14.96
CA TYR A 122 21.90 4.57 -13.68
C TYR A 122 21.35 6.00 -13.58
N ALA A 123 20.24 6.10 -12.85
CA ALA A 123 19.70 7.32 -12.28
C ALA A 123 20.62 7.89 -11.19
N HIS A 124 21.18 9.08 -11.42
CA HIS A 124 21.27 10.13 -10.41
C HIS A 124 21.59 11.49 -11.05
N GLY A 125 20.57 12.33 -11.18
CA GLY A 125 20.70 13.79 -11.09
C GLY A 125 21.42 14.56 -12.21
N THR A 126 22.05 13.93 -13.21
CA THR A 126 22.60 14.65 -14.36
C THR A 126 22.11 14.06 -15.67
N ARG A 127 21.76 14.95 -16.59
CA ARG A 127 21.21 14.63 -17.93
C ARG A 127 22.20 13.88 -18.85
N TYR A 128 23.38 13.54 -18.34
CA TYR A 128 24.44 12.98 -19.15
C TYR A 128 24.46 11.45 -19.02
N THR A 129 24.19 10.77 -20.12
CA THR A 129 24.41 9.32 -20.17
C THR A 129 25.91 9.02 -20.12
N LYS A 130 26.28 7.83 -19.66
CA LYS A 130 27.68 7.38 -19.63
C LYS A 130 28.35 7.50 -21.00
N ASP A 131 27.60 7.19 -22.06
CA ASP A 131 28.08 7.23 -23.43
C ASP A 131 28.30 8.67 -23.92
N GLU A 132 27.45 9.62 -23.51
CA GLU A 132 27.65 11.04 -23.79
C GLU A 132 28.93 11.59 -23.13
N ILE A 133 29.20 11.22 -21.88
CA ILE A 133 30.42 11.63 -21.17
C ILE A 133 31.65 11.07 -21.88
N LEU A 134 31.64 9.79 -22.25
CA LEU A 134 32.73 9.16 -23.00
C LEU A 134 32.92 9.80 -24.39
N SER A 135 31.82 10.12 -25.08
CA SER A 135 31.85 10.79 -26.38
C SER A 135 32.40 12.21 -26.29
N LEU A 136 32.06 12.93 -25.21
CA LEU A 136 32.60 14.26 -24.92
C LEU A 136 34.10 14.21 -24.65
N ILE A 137 34.56 13.26 -23.83
CA ILE A 137 35.99 13.06 -23.54
C ILE A 137 36.75 12.76 -24.84
N ARG A 138 36.24 11.85 -25.69
CA ARG A 138 36.86 11.51 -26.98
C ARG A 138 36.95 12.74 -27.90
N ARG A 139 35.87 13.51 -28.03
CA ARG A 139 35.85 14.74 -28.83
C ARG A 139 36.85 15.79 -28.34
N MET A 140 37.04 15.92 -27.02
CA MET A 140 38.05 16.84 -26.48
C MET A 140 39.47 16.33 -26.73
N ARG A 141 39.69 15.02 -26.74
CA ARG A 141 40.99 14.43 -27.11
C ARG A 141 41.30 14.59 -28.60
N GLU A 142 40.30 14.49 -29.48
CA GLU A 142 40.45 14.81 -30.91
C GLU A 142 40.85 16.28 -31.13
N LYS A 143 40.43 17.18 -30.23
CA LYS A 143 40.85 18.59 -30.21
C LYS A 143 42.17 18.83 -29.46
N GLU A 144 42.96 17.78 -29.25
CA GLU A 144 44.27 17.81 -28.58
C GLU A 144 44.23 18.36 -27.12
N ALA A 145 43.08 18.34 -26.46
CA ALA A 145 42.99 18.80 -25.07
C ALA A 145 43.78 17.87 -24.12
N THR A 146 44.45 18.48 -23.15
CA THR A 146 45.16 17.75 -22.10
C THR A 146 44.18 17.08 -21.14
N PHE A 147 44.60 15.99 -20.49
CA PHE A 147 43.74 15.28 -19.54
C PHE A 147 43.30 16.16 -18.35
N ALA A 148 44.13 17.12 -17.96
CA ALA A 148 43.79 18.13 -16.95
C ALA A 148 42.68 19.06 -17.45
N ALA A 149 42.83 19.62 -18.65
CA ALA A 149 41.82 20.51 -19.24
C ALA A 149 40.45 19.82 -19.43
N ILE A 150 40.44 18.52 -19.75
CA ILE A 150 39.19 17.74 -19.84
C ILE A 150 38.55 17.58 -18.45
N ALA A 151 39.33 17.29 -17.41
CA ALA A 151 38.81 17.15 -16.06
C ALA A 151 38.21 18.48 -15.54
N ASP A 152 38.90 19.60 -15.78
CA ASP A 152 38.43 20.93 -15.41
C ASP A 152 37.12 21.28 -16.14
N HIS A 153 37.03 20.97 -17.43
CA HIS A 153 35.82 21.19 -18.22
C HIS A 153 34.63 20.33 -17.76
N LEU A 154 34.88 19.08 -17.31
CA LEU A 154 33.83 18.23 -16.74
C LEU A 154 33.37 18.74 -15.36
N LYS A 155 34.29 19.33 -14.58
CA LYS A 155 33.98 19.99 -13.30
C LYS A 155 33.17 21.27 -13.50
N GLU A 156 33.58 22.12 -14.44
CA GLU A 156 32.87 23.38 -14.77
C GLU A 156 31.43 23.12 -15.24
N ARG A 157 31.21 22.03 -15.99
CA ARG A 157 29.87 21.58 -16.40
C ARG A 157 29.06 20.89 -15.31
N GLY A 158 29.59 20.73 -14.10
CA GLY A 158 28.91 20.09 -12.99
C GLY A 158 28.63 18.60 -13.21
N ILE A 159 29.43 17.92 -14.03
CA ILE A 159 29.24 16.49 -14.33
C ILE A 159 29.86 15.66 -13.19
N PRO A 160 29.09 14.85 -12.45
CA PRO A 160 29.64 14.01 -11.40
C PRO A 160 30.51 12.90 -12.00
N THR A 161 31.43 12.36 -11.20
CA THR A 161 32.23 11.20 -11.59
C THR A 161 31.37 9.95 -11.71
N PHE A 162 31.84 8.93 -12.43
CA PHE A 162 31.11 7.66 -12.59
C PHE A 162 30.83 6.92 -11.27
N SER A 163 31.63 7.16 -10.23
CA SER A 163 31.40 6.60 -8.89
C SER A 163 30.43 7.43 -8.04
N GLY A 164 30.04 8.62 -8.52
CA GLY A 164 29.24 9.59 -7.76
C GLY A 164 29.98 10.18 -6.55
N ARG A 165 31.30 9.97 -6.44
CA ARG A 165 32.13 10.44 -5.32
C ARG A 165 33.29 11.27 -5.84
N GLY A 166 33.40 12.50 -5.36
CA GLY A 166 34.51 13.42 -5.66
C GLY A 166 34.45 14.09 -7.04
N GLU A 167 35.54 14.76 -7.39
CA GLU A 167 35.70 15.53 -8.63
C GLU A 167 36.43 14.76 -9.73
N TRP A 168 36.35 15.25 -10.96
CA TRP A 168 37.13 14.70 -12.07
C TRP A 168 38.62 14.99 -11.89
N HIS A 169 39.44 13.98 -12.15
CA HIS A 169 40.90 14.08 -12.09
C HIS A 169 41.51 13.62 -13.42
N ALA A 170 42.62 14.24 -13.82
CA ALA A 170 43.32 13.92 -15.06
C ALA A 170 43.66 12.42 -15.18
N GLN A 171 44.00 11.77 -14.07
CA GLN A 171 44.29 10.33 -14.03
C GLN A 171 43.04 9.49 -14.36
N THR A 172 41.86 9.88 -13.89
CA THR A 172 40.60 9.19 -14.18
C THR A 172 40.26 9.32 -15.65
N VAL A 173 40.41 10.51 -16.23
CA VAL A 173 40.21 10.73 -17.68
C VAL A 173 41.19 9.89 -18.49
N HIS A 174 42.47 9.85 -18.10
CA HIS A 174 43.48 9.04 -18.77
C HIS A 174 43.12 7.55 -18.82
N ARG A 175 42.62 6.99 -17.69
CA ARG A 175 42.16 5.59 -17.64
C ARG A 175 40.98 5.31 -18.56
N LEU A 176 40.12 6.30 -18.80
CA LEU A 176 38.96 6.19 -19.69
C LEU A 176 39.30 6.37 -21.18
N CYS A 177 40.46 6.93 -21.47
CA CYS A 177 40.96 7.11 -22.83
C CYS A 177 41.86 5.97 -23.32
N LYS A 178 42.18 4.98 -22.46
CA LYS A 178 42.92 3.77 -22.83
C LYS A 178 41.97 2.74 -23.45
#